data_AF-A0A3D4S9Y0-F1
#
_entry.id   AF-A0A3D4S9Y0-F1
#
_cell.length_a   1.000
_cell.length_b   1.000
_cell.length_c   1.000
_cell.angle_alpha   90.00
_cell.angle_beta   90.00
_cell.angle_gamma   90.00
#
_symmetry.space_group_name_H-M   'P 1'
#
loop_
_entity.id
_entity.type
_entity.pdbx_description
1 polymer ?
#
loop_
_entity_poly.entity_id
_entity_poly.type
_entity_poly.pdbx_seq_one_letter_code
_entity_poly.pdbx_strand_id
1 'polypeptide(L)' 'MEHNEFSDLERVIVAVDNEKICGYCTVSKTDCIPDADCTPYIGFVFVDEEYRGNRLSQQLIDYVVDYIKDIGYNKVHIVK' A
#
# COMPACT_ATOMS: atom_id res chain seq x y z
N MET A 1 -12.08 15.43 5.19
CA MET A 1 -11.68 14.92 3.86
C MET A 1 -11.93 16.05 2.88
N GLU A 2 -10.94 16.92 2.65
CA GLU A 2 -11.19 18.24 2.04
C GLU A 2 -10.91 18.35 0.54
N HIS A 3 -10.28 17.36 -0.11
CA HIS A 3 -10.16 17.35 -1.56
C HIS A 3 -10.28 15.91 -2.09
N ASN A 4 -11.34 15.62 -2.86
CA ASN A 4 -11.59 14.34 -3.54
C ASN A 4 -10.67 14.18 -4.77
N GLU A 5 -9.40 14.51 -4.62
CA GLU A 5 -8.40 14.37 -5.67
C GLU A 5 -7.57 13.12 -5.35
N PHE A 6 -7.92 12.00 -5.98
CA PHE A 6 -6.98 10.90 -6.09
C PHE A 6 -5.90 11.37 -7.07
N SER A 7 -4.68 11.56 -6.59
CA SER A 7 -3.57 11.71 -7.52
C SER A 7 -3.23 10.34 -8.10
N ASP A 8 -2.48 10.32 -9.20
CA ASP A 8 -2.09 9.06 -9.85
C ASP A 8 -1.34 8.09 -8.92
N LEU A 9 -0.87 8.54 -7.74
CA LEU A 9 -0.23 7.68 -6.75
C LEU A 9 -1.23 6.93 -5.86
N GLU A 10 -2.24 7.60 -5.28
CA GLU A 10 -3.05 7.00 -4.20
C GLU A 10 -3.78 5.75 -4.68
N ARG A 11 -3.54 4.61 -3.99
CA ARG A 11 -4.13 3.34 -4.38
C ARG A 11 -4.34 2.41 -3.20
N VAL A 12 -5.41 1.61 -3.28
CA VAL A 12 -5.60 0.41 -2.46
C VAL A 12 -5.35 -0.80 -3.35
N ILE A 13 -4.45 -1.67 -2.93
CA ILE A 13 -4.13 -2.92 -3.61
C ILE A 13 -4.74 -4.04 -2.78
N VAL A 14 -5.48 -4.94 -3.42
CA VAL A 14 -6.17 -6.06 -2.77
C VAL A 14 -5.63 -7.39 -3.28
N ALA A 15 -5.39 -8.33 -2.36
CA ALA A 15 -5.17 -9.73 -2.69
C ALA A 15 -6.52 -10.45 -2.68
N VAL A 16 -6.83 -11.16 -3.77
CA VAL A 16 -8.10 -11.87 -3.95
C VAL A 16 -7.83 -13.35 -4.21
N ASP A 17 -8.51 -14.22 -3.49
CA ASP A 17 -8.54 -15.67 -3.72
C ASP A 17 -10.00 -16.13 -3.81
N ASN A 18 -10.38 -16.78 -4.92
CA ASN A 18 -11.74 -17.24 -5.16
C ASN A 18 -12.83 -16.19 -4.84
N GLU A 19 -12.65 -14.96 -5.35
CA GLU A 19 -13.54 -13.79 -5.13
C GLU A 19 -13.58 -13.25 -3.68
N LYS A 20 -12.84 -13.86 -2.73
CA LYS A 20 -12.67 -13.35 -1.36
C LYS A 20 -11.46 -12.42 -1.29
N ILE A 21 -11.62 -11.28 -0.62
CA ILE A 21 -10.50 -10.40 -0.28
C ILE A 21 -9.74 -11.01 0.90
N CYS A 22 -8.48 -11.37 0.66
CA CYS A 22 -7.61 -12.05 1.64
C CYS A 22 -6.69 -11.06 2.37
N GLY A 23 -6.54 -9.86 1.83
CA GLY A 23 -5.67 -8.85 2.38
C GLY A 23 -5.62 -7.62 1.49
N TYR A 24 -5.05 -6.55 2.02
CA TYR A 24 -4.85 -5.32 1.27
C TYR A 24 -3.62 -4.56 1.77
N CYS A 25 -3.14 -3.65 0.94
CA CYS A 25 -2.27 -2.57 1.36
C CYS A 25 -2.67 -1.25 0.70
N THR A 26 -2.26 -0.14 1.30
CA THR A 26 -2.47 1.21 0.75
C THR A 26 -1.15 1.83 0.35
N VAL A 27 -1.17 2.72 -0.64
CA VAL A 27 -0.06 3.63 -0.95
C VAL A 27 -0.57 5.07 -1.07
N SER A 28 0.13 6.03 -0.47
CA SER A 28 -0.26 7.44 -0.45
C SER A 28 0.95 8.38 -0.44
N LYS A 29 0.74 9.65 -0.86
CA LYS A 29 1.79 10.69 -0.78
C LYS A 29 2.13 11.05 0.66
N THR A 30 1.10 11.24 1.47
CA THR A 30 1.20 11.63 2.87
C THR A 30 0.66 10.52 3.76
N ASP A 31 1.23 10.39 4.95
CA ASP A 31 0.69 9.57 6.02
C ASP A 31 0.15 10.47 7.15
N CYS A 32 -0.45 9.88 8.19
CA CYS A 32 -0.97 10.55 9.38
C CYS A 32 0.12 11.20 10.24
N ILE A 33 1.39 11.07 9.85
CA ILE A 33 2.56 11.51 10.60
C ILE A 33 2.89 12.95 10.17
N PRO A 34 2.79 13.94 11.09
CA PRO A 34 3.19 15.31 10.80
C PRO A 34 4.67 15.38 10.45
N ASP A 35 5.03 16.19 9.46
CA ASP A 35 6.42 16.50 9.07
C ASP A 35 7.27 15.29 8.62
N ALA A 36 6.63 14.21 8.19
CA ALA A 36 7.34 13.09 7.60
C ALA A 36 7.72 13.43 6.13
N ASP A 37 9.00 13.78 5.92
CA ASP A 37 9.60 14.11 4.61
C ASP A 37 9.79 12.89 3.67
N CYS A 38 9.12 11.77 3.95
CA CYS A 38 9.12 10.60 3.08
C CYS A 38 7.94 10.64 2.09
N THR A 39 8.09 10.06 0.90
CA THR A 39 7.01 9.84 -0.08
C THR A 39 7.54 8.87 -1.11
N PRO A 40 6.75 7.86 -1.55
CA PRO A 40 5.43 7.44 -1.09
C PRO A 40 5.46 6.58 0.19
N TYR A 41 4.30 6.45 0.85
CA TYR A 41 4.11 5.61 2.04
C TYR A 41 3.22 4.41 1.77
N ILE A 42 3.51 3.29 2.41
CA ILE A 42 2.54 2.22 2.65
C ILE A 42 1.99 2.42 4.07
N GLY A 43 0.77 2.95 4.16
CA GLY A 43 0.15 3.32 5.43
C GLY A 43 -0.53 2.15 6.15
N PHE A 44 -1.11 1.22 5.39
CA PHE A 44 -1.77 0.04 5.95
C PHE A 44 -1.37 -1.21 5.20
N VAL A 45 -1.15 -2.30 5.94
CA VAL A 45 -1.03 -3.66 5.42
C VAL A 45 -1.83 -4.57 6.32
N PHE A 46 -2.78 -5.30 5.74
CA PHE A 46 -3.60 -6.24 6.47
C PHE A 46 -3.73 -7.54 5.69
N VAL A 47 -3.70 -8.66 6.42
CA VAL A 47 -3.96 -10.00 5.88
C VAL A 47 -4.94 -10.68 6.82
N ASP A 48 -6.02 -11.20 6.22
CA ASP A 48 -7.03 -12.01 6.88
C ASP A 48 -6.37 -13.21 7.58
N GLU A 49 -6.84 -13.55 8.78
CA GLU A 49 -6.15 -14.49 9.67
C GLU A 49 -5.97 -15.87 9.04
N GLU A 50 -6.96 -16.31 8.27
CA GLU A 50 -6.97 -17.60 7.58
C GLU A 50 -5.87 -17.70 6.51
N TYR A 51 -5.40 -16.55 6.01
CA TYR A 51 -4.41 -16.47 4.94
C TYR A 51 -3.01 -16.07 5.43
N ARG A 52 -2.83 -15.85 6.73
CA ARG A 52 -1.51 -15.56 7.32
C ARG A 52 -0.57 -16.76 7.20
N GLY A 53 0.74 -16.50 7.21
CA GLY A 53 1.76 -17.52 6.99
C GLY A 53 2.10 -17.78 5.52
N ASN A 54 1.30 -17.27 4.58
CA ASN A 54 1.49 -17.47 3.13
C ASN A 54 2.26 -16.33 2.43
N ARG A 55 2.93 -15.45 3.21
CA ARG A 55 3.67 -14.28 2.70
C ARG A 55 2.85 -13.29 1.87
N LEU A 56 1.52 -13.25 2.04
CA LEU A 56 0.66 -12.30 1.30
C LEU A 56 1.03 -10.84 1.55
N SER A 57 1.43 -10.46 2.78
CA SER A 57 1.89 -9.10 3.06
C SER A 57 3.12 -8.73 2.23
N GLN A 58 4.05 -9.67 2.04
CA GLN A 58 5.22 -9.46 1.19
C GLN A 58 4.80 -9.29 -0.28
N GLN A 59 3.93 -10.14 -0.80
CA GLN A 59 3.44 -10.04 -2.18
C GLN A 59 2.72 -8.71 -2.45
N LEU A 60 1.90 -8.25 -1.51
CA LEU A 60 1.25 -6.95 -1.57
C LEU A 60 2.26 -5.79 -1.61
N ILE A 61 3.30 -5.85 -0.77
CA ILE A 61 4.37 -4.84 -0.74
C ILE A 61 5.20 -4.88 -2.03
N ASP A 62 5.56 -6.06 -2.53
CA ASP A 62 6.31 -6.23 -3.76
C ASP A 62 5.55 -5.62 -4.95
N TYR A 63 4.23 -5.85 -5.01
CA TYR A 63 3.37 -5.22 -6.02
C TYR A 63 3.39 -3.69 -5.92
N VAL A 64 3.30 -3.13 -4.70
CA VAL A 64 3.41 -1.67 -4.52
C VAL A 64 4.77 -1.17 -4.98
N VAL A 65 5.86 -1.86 -4.64
CA VAL A 65 7.21 -1.49 -5.04
C VAL A 65 7.38 -1.45 -6.55
N ASP A 66 6.75 -2.38 -7.29
CA ASP A 66 6.80 -2.35 -8.75
C ASP A 66 5.88 -1.27 -9.32
N TYR A 67 4.67 -1.13 -8.78
CA TYR A 67 3.74 -0.06 -9.17
C TYR A 67 4.34 1.33 -9.02
N ILE A 68 4.97 1.64 -7.88
CA ILE A 68 5.52 2.97 -7.63
C ILE A 68 6.75 3.27 -8.50
N LYS A 69 7.52 2.25 -8.91
CA LYS A 69 8.59 2.40 -9.91
C LYS A 69 8.04 2.81 -11.26
N ASP A 70 6.94 2.19 -11.70
CA ASP A 70 6.33 2.47 -13.00
C ASP A 70 5.84 3.93 -13.12
N ILE A 71 5.47 4.55 -11.99
CA ILE A 71 5.05 5.95 -11.91
C ILE A 71 6.16 6.90 -11.44
N GLY A 72 7.42 6.44 -11.39
CA GLY A 72 8.61 7.30 -11.25
C GLY A 72 9.22 7.40 -9.85
N TYR A 73 8.74 6.64 -8.86
CA TYR A 73 9.33 6.59 -7.52
C TYR A 73 10.32 5.41 -7.37
N ASN A 74 11.47 5.65 -6.74
CA ASN A 74 12.51 4.62 -6.56
C ASN A 74 12.60 4.07 -5.13
N LYS A 75 11.77 4.58 -4.22
CA LYS A 75 11.72 4.22 -2.80
C LYS A 75 10.28 4.29 -2.33
N VAL A 76 9.96 3.50 -1.31
CA VAL A 76 8.69 3.55 -0.57
C VAL A 76 8.99 3.38 0.91
N HIS A 77 8.16 3.97 1.75
CA HIS A 77 8.36 4.01 3.20
C HIS A 77 7.26 3.25 3.92
N ILE A 78 7.65 2.49 4.94
CA ILE A 78 6.75 1.87 5.91
C ILE A 78 7.15 2.41 7.27
N VAL A 79 6.23 3.08 7.96
CA VAL A 79 6.47 3.60 9.30
C VAL A 79 5.84 2.68 10.33
N LYS A 80 6.48 2.56 11.50
CA LYS A 80 6.11 1.65 12.58
C LYS A 80 5.33 2.37 13.66
#